data_AF-A0A527XNT4-F1
#
_entry.id   AF-A0A527XNT4-F1
#
_cell.length_a   1.000
_cell.length_b   1.000
_cell.length_c   1.000
_cell.angle_alpha   90.00
_cell.angle_beta   90.00
_cell.angle_gamma   90.00
#
_symmetry.space_group_name_H-M   'P 1'
#
loop_
_entity.id
_entity.type
_entity.pdbx_description
1 polymer ?
#
loop_
_entity_poly.entity_id
_entity_poly.type
_entity_poly.pdbx_seq_one_letter_code
_entity_poly.pdbx_strand_id
1 'polypeptide(L)'
;LEARFSMLETLADHDDHLMEQLLEEIEPPKDAIFDDLSADLRAGAVTPVLIGTAEKGNGVLRLLKAIRHDAPDVEATRKRLGAPEGQTVVQVMKTIH
;
A
#
# COMPACT_ATOMS: atom_id res chain seq x y z
N LEU A 1 1.78 -20.41 7.23
CA LEU A 1 3.18 -20.11 7.60
C LEU A 1 3.96 -19.72 6.35
N GLU A 2 4.02 -20.60 5.34
CA GLU A 2 4.67 -20.33 4.05
C GLU A 2 4.26 -18.99 3.39
N ALA A 3 2.95 -18.72 3.24
CA ALA A 3 2.48 -17.47 2.62
C ALA A 3 2.88 -16.19 3.39
N ARG A 4 3.03 -16.28 4.72
CA ARG A 4 3.48 -15.14 5.52
C ARG A 4 4.98 -14.92 5.32
N PHE A 5 5.76 -15.99 5.32
CA PHE A 5 7.20 -15.91 5.15
C PHE A 5 7.56 -15.38 3.75
N SER A 6 6.92 -15.90 2.70
CA SER A 6 7.10 -15.39 1.34
C SER A 6 6.72 -13.91 1.19
N MET A 7 5.65 -13.46 1.88
CA MET A 7 5.30 -12.04 1.92
C MET A 7 6.39 -11.20 2.59
N LEU A 8 6.96 -11.66 3.72
CA LEU A 8 8.02 -10.94 4.43
C LEU A 8 9.32 -10.90 3.64
N GLU A 9 9.70 -11.98 2.96
CA GLU A 9 10.84 -11.97 2.04
C GLU A 9 10.66 -10.94 0.92
N THR A 10 9.46 -10.85 0.34
CA THR A 10 9.17 -9.87 -0.72
C THR A 10 9.29 -8.43 -0.23
N LEU A 11 8.89 -8.15 1.02
CA LEU A 11 9.04 -6.82 1.62
C LEU A 11 10.51 -6.54 1.96
N ALA A 12 11.24 -7.55 2.44
CA ALA A 12 12.64 -7.43 2.82
C ALA A 12 13.57 -7.13 1.63
N ASP A 13 13.15 -7.40 0.38
CA ASP A 13 13.88 -6.97 -0.83
C ASP A 13 14.05 -5.44 -0.92
N HIS A 14 13.28 -4.67 -0.12
CA HIS A 14 13.28 -3.21 -0.09
C HIS A 14 13.60 -2.62 1.29
N ASP A 15 13.77 -3.45 2.32
CA ASP A 15 14.13 -3.04 3.68
C ASP A 15 15.22 -3.95 4.27
N ASP A 16 16.44 -3.42 4.34
CA ASP A 16 17.61 -4.09 4.91
C ASP A 16 17.38 -4.47 6.40
N HIS A 17 16.63 -3.67 7.15
CA HIS A 17 16.39 -3.96 8.57
C HIS A 17 15.45 -5.17 8.74
N LEU A 18 14.41 -5.24 7.91
CA LEU A 18 13.54 -6.40 7.87
C LEU A 18 14.30 -7.65 7.41
N MET A 19 15.18 -7.54 6.41
CA MET A 19 16.04 -8.64 5.97
C MET A 19 16.92 -9.18 7.11
N GLU A 20 17.58 -8.30 7.86
CA GLU A 20 18.40 -8.68 9.02
C GLU A 20 17.56 -9.42 10.07
N GLN A 21 16.37 -8.91 10.42
CA GLN A 21 15.48 -9.57 11.37
C GLN A 21 15.07 -10.98 10.93
N LEU A 22 14.78 -11.18 9.64
CA LEU A 22 14.43 -12.49 9.10
C LEU A 22 15.62 -13.47 9.16
N LEU A 23 16.84 -13.01 8.88
CA LEU A 23 18.06 -13.82 8.97
C LEU A 23 18.40 -14.21 10.41
N GLU A 24 18.12 -13.35 11.37
CA GLU A 24 18.31 -13.59 12.80
C GLU A 24 17.15 -14.37 13.46
N GLU A 25 16.16 -14.79 12.67
CA GLU A 25 14.93 -15.45 13.15
C GLU A 25 14.15 -14.61 14.19
N ILE A 26 14.28 -13.28 14.12
CA ILE A 26 13.56 -12.32 14.96
C ILE A 26 12.20 -12.03 14.31
N GLU A 27 11.13 -12.15 15.10
CA GLU A 27 9.78 -11.82 14.63
C GLU A 27 9.61 -10.30 14.48
N PRO A 28 9.38 -9.78 13.26
CA PRO A 28 9.24 -8.35 13.04
C PRO A 28 7.98 -7.78 13.72
N PRO A 29 8.05 -6.55 14.26
CA PRO A 29 6.87 -5.87 14.80
C PRO A 29 5.78 -5.72 13.72
N LYS A 30 4.53 -5.99 14.07
CA LYS A 30 3.42 -5.91 13.10
C LYS A 30 3.27 -4.55 12.46
N ASP A 31 3.44 -3.49 13.25
CA ASP A 31 3.27 -2.12 12.77
C ASP A 31 4.35 -1.76 11.74
N ALA A 32 5.60 -2.22 11.93
CA ALA A 32 6.67 -2.07 10.95
C ALA A 32 6.30 -2.73 9.60
N ILE A 33 5.86 -3.99 9.63
CA ILE A 33 5.43 -4.72 8.41
C ILE A 33 4.32 -3.95 7.66
N PHE A 34 3.37 -3.34 8.37
CA PHE A 34 2.29 -2.57 7.74
C PHE A 34 2.79 -1.23 7.18
N ASP A 35 3.72 -0.57 7.85
CA ASP A 35 4.34 0.66 7.38
C ASP A 35 5.17 0.40 6.12
N ASP A 36 5.95 -0.68 6.09
CA ASP A 36 6.75 -1.10 4.93
C ASP A 36 5.85 -1.44 3.73
N LEU A 37 4.82 -2.27 3.97
CA LEU A 37 3.83 -2.61 2.94
C LEU A 37 3.18 -1.35 2.34
N SER A 38 2.86 -0.36 3.19
CA SER A 38 2.27 0.90 2.75
C SER A 38 3.26 1.75 1.95
N ALA A 39 4.51 1.83 2.40
CA ALA A 39 5.58 2.57 1.72
C ALA A 39 5.85 1.97 0.33
N ASP A 40 6.00 0.66 0.26
CA ASP A 40 6.32 -0.05 -0.98
C ASP A 40 5.16 -0.02 -1.98
N LEU A 41 3.91 -0.10 -1.51
CA LEU A 41 2.75 0.08 -2.37
C LEU A 41 2.73 1.50 -2.98
N ARG A 42 3.02 2.53 -2.17
CA ARG A 42 3.05 3.92 -2.63
C ARG A 42 4.20 4.18 -3.61
N ALA A 43 5.32 3.50 -3.41
CA ALA A 43 6.46 3.51 -4.34
C ALA A 43 6.19 2.72 -5.62
N GLY A 44 5.18 1.84 -5.63
CA GLY A 44 4.89 0.93 -6.74
C GLY A 44 5.86 -0.25 -6.83
N ALA A 45 6.57 -0.55 -5.74
CA ALA A 45 7.52 -1.66 -5.66
C ALA A 45 6.81 -3.01 -5.44
N VAL A 46 5.70 -3.00 -4.70
CA VAL A 46 4.89 -4.19 -4.43
C VAL A 46 3.43 -3.98 -4.81
N THR A 47 2.73 -5.07 -5.14
CA THR A 47 1.29 -5.09 -5.38
C THR A 47 0.62 -6.10 -4.44
N PRO A 48 -0.05 -5.64 -3.36
CA PRO A 48 -0.73 -6.52 -2.42
C PRO A 48 -1.85 -7.31 -3.11
N VAL A 49 -1.89 -8.62 -2.88
CA VAL A 49 -2.94 -9.51 -3.38
C VAL A 49 -3.90 -9.84 -2.25
N LEU A 50 -5.18 -9.53 -2.44
CA LEU A 50 -6.26 -9.85 -1.51
C LEU A 50 -7.23 -10.86 -2.13
N ILE A 51 -7.82 -11.72 -1.30
CA ILE A 51 -8.78 -12.74 -1.71
C ILE A 51 -10.16 -12.39 -1.15
N GLY A 52 -11.21 -12.53 -1.97
CA GLY A 52 -12.58 -12.24 -1.55
C GLY A 52 -13.62 -12.59 -2.60
N THR A 53 -14.89 -12.32 -2.28
CA THR A 53 -16.03 -12.43 -3.19
C THR A 53 -16.93 -11.22 -3.01
N ALA A 54 -16.97 -10.37 -4.04
CA ALA A 54 -17.74 -9.12 -4.00
C ALA A 54 -19.25 -9.38 -3.90
N GLU A 55 -19.77 -10.34 -4.67
CA GLU A 55 -21.19 -10.70 -4.67
C GLU A 55 -21.71 -11.10 -3.29
N LYS A 56 -20.88 -11.82 -2.51
CA LYS A 56 -21.23 -12.24 -1.15
C LYS A 56 -20.71 -11.28 -0.07
N GLY A 57 -20.12 -10.16 -0.45
CA GLY A 57 -19.56 -9.15 0.45
C GLY A 57 -18.30 -9.55 1.22
N ASN A 58 -17.71 -10.73 0.97
CA ASN A 58 -16.53 -11.19 1.71
C ASN A 58 -15.27 -10.49 1.22
N GLY A 59 -14.52 -9.90 2.16
CA GLY A 59 -13.22 -9.26 1.88
C GLY A 59 -13.33 -7.82 1.36
N VAL A 60 -14.52 -7.34 0.97
CA VAL A 60 -14.71 -5.97 0.44
C VAL A 60 -14.27 -4.92 1.45
N LEU A 61 -14.65 -5.04 2.72
CA LEU A 61 -14.23 -4.09 3.76
C LEU A 61 -12.71 -4.14 4.03
N ARG A 62 -12.07 -5.29 3.85
CA ARG A 62 -10.61 -5.43 3.99
C ARG A 62 -9.89 -4.77 2.82
N LEU A 63 -10.40 -4.94 1.60
CA LEU A 63 -9.94 -4.22 0.42
C LEU A 63 -10.08 -2.70 0.60
N LEU A 64 -11.24 -2.22 1.05
CA LEU A 64 -11.45 -0.79 1.30
C LEU A 64 -10.52 -0.26 2.40
N LYS A 65 -10.20 -1.06 3.41
CA LYS A 65 -9.22 -0.69 4.43
C LYS A 65 -7.82 -0.55 3.84
N ALA A 66 -7.37 -1.52 3.03
CA ALA A 66 -6.07 -1.45 2.36
C ALA A 66 -5.98 -0.21 1.44
N ILE A 67 -7.00 0.06 0.63
CA ILE A 67 -7.04 1.27 -0.21
C ILE A 67 -6.96 2.54 0.64
N ARG A 68 -7.66 2.60 1.77
CA ARG A 68 -7.67 3.79 2.63
C ARG A 68 -6.32 4.04 3.31
N HIS A 69 -5.64 2.99 3.75
CA HIS A 69 -4.43 3.11 4.55
C HIS A 69 -3.17 3.14 3.70
N ASP A 70 -3.13 2.31 2.66
CA ASP A 70 -1.88 1.94 2.00
C ASP A 70 -1.71 2.76 0.71
N ALA A 71 -2.78 3.21 0.06
CA ALA A 71 -2.69 3.97 -1.20
C ALA A 71 -2.12 5.39 -1.00
N PRO A 72 -1.55 6.02 -2.06
CA PRO A 72 -1.12 7.41 -2.03
C PRO A 72 -2.25 8.37 -1.69
N ASP A 73 -1.97 9.36 -0.86
CA ASP A 73 -2.93 10.36 -0.45
C ASP A 73 -3.08 11.53 -1.44
N VAL A 74 -3.85 12.54 -1.03
CA VAL A 74 -4.10 13.74 -1.82
C VAL A 74 -2.84 14.57 -2.03
N GLU A 75 -1.92 14.63 -1.06
CA GLU A 75 -0.68 15.41 -1.16
C GLU A 75 0.28 14.75 -2.16
N ALA A 76 0.42 13.43 -2.10
CA ALA A 76 1.17 12.66 -3.09
C ALA A 76 0.59 12.86 -4.51
N THR A 77 -0.73 12.86 -4.64
CA THR A 77 -1.42 13.11 -5.91
C THR A 77 -1.20 14.55 -6.41
N ARG A 78 -1.32 15.55 -5.54
CA ARG A 78 -1.10 16.98 -5.84
C ARG A 78 0.31 17.21 -6.37
N LYS A 79 1.31 16.66 -5.69
CA LYS A 79 2.73 16.71 -6.09
C LYS A 79 2.94 16.03 -7.45
N ARG A 80 2.38 14.83 -7.65
CA ARG A 80 2.48 14.09 -8.91
C ARG A 80 1.88 14.84 -10.11
N LEU A 81 0.79 15.58 -9.89
CA LEU A 81 0.14 16.39 -10.92
C LEU A 81 0.78 17.78 -11.11
N GLY A 82 1.74 18.17 -10.27
CA GLY A 82 2.36 19.50 -10.32
C GLY A 82 1.38 20.64 -10.04
N ALA A 83 0.36 20.39 -9.21
CA ALA A 83 -0.68 21.39 -8.96
C ALA A 83 -0.14 22.56 -8.12
N PRO A 84 -0.42 23.82 -8.50
CA PRO A 84 0.07 25.00 -7.81
C PRO A 84 -0.50 25.12 -6.38
N GLU A 85 0.31 25.64 -5.46
CA GLU A 85 -0.10 25.89 -4.09
C GLU A 85 -0.95 27.15 -3.97
N GLY A 86 -1.89 27.17 -3.01
CA GLY A 86 -2.65 28.37 -2.64
C GLY A 86 -3.69 28.86 -3.67
N GLN A 87 -3.90 28.12 -4.76
CA GLN A 87 -4.89 28.45 -5.79
C GLN A 87 -5.98 27.37 -5.86
N THR A 88 -7.20 27.78 -6.24
CA THR A 88 -8.26 26.82 -6.56
C THR A 88 -8.02 26.27 -7.96
N VAL A 89 -7.79 24.96 -8.06
CA VAL A 89 -7.51 24.25 -9.32
C VAL A 89 -8.57 23.16 -9.50
N VAL A 90 -9.09 23.02 -10.73
CA VAL A 90 -10.08 21.99 -11.08
C VAL A 90 -9.64 21.30 -12.36
N GLN A 91 -9.79 19.96 -12.40
CA GLN A 91 -9.58 19.16 -13.59
C GLN A 91 -10.87 18.40 -13.93
N VAL A 92 -11.41 18.59 -15.13
CA VAL A 92 -12.57 17.83 -15.63
C VAL A 92 -12.10 16.44 -16.04
N MET A 93 -12.53 15.40 -15.32
CA MET A 93 -12.17 14.01 -15.63
C MET A 93 -13.14 13.33 -16.61
N LYS A 94 -14.42 13.70 -16.59
CA LYS A 94 -15.47 13.12 -17.44
C LYS A 94 -16.64 14.08 -17.59
N THR A 95 -17.18 14.19 -18.81
CA THR A 95 -18.46 14.86 -19.10
C THR A 95 -19.46 13.81 -19.60
N ILE A 96 -20.69 13.90 -19.11
CA ILE A 96 -21.81 13.01 -19.48
C ILE A 96 -22.95 13.92 -19.98
N HIS A 97 -23.56 13.54 -21.10
CA HIS A 97 -24.68 14.26 -21.72
C HIS A 97 -25.98 13.49 -21.54
#